data_AF-A0A8J7Q8K1-F1
#
_entry.id   AF-A0A8J7Q8K1-F1
#
_cell.length_a   1.000
_cell.length_b   1.000
_cell.length_c   1.000
_cell.angle_alpha   90.00
_cell.angle_beta   90.00
_cell.angle_gamma   90.00
#
_symmetry.space_group_name_H-M   'P 1'
#
loop_
_entity.id
_entity.type
_entity.pdbx_description
1 polymer ?
#
loop_
_entity_poly.entity_id
_entity_poly.type
_entity_poly.pdbx_seq_one_letter_code
_entity_poly.pdbx_strand_id
1 'polypeptide(L)'
;MQSPNNIHPPAASHQNRTVSLHFHENGASSVPAVTWRGRIFTDGVDAVAALHHSSHPLPEKLRIAAQIINHFTFAGEYRFIENPDAFKHEYQATYGPDDLRLQLAGRVFGPFDVSEIGDPQLRNGRLIFWVYARYTLVPFRVSVPYPLTSLLEELSYESLPQLRLDAS
;
A
#
# COMPACT_ATOMS: atom_id res chain seq x y z
N MET A 1 36.18 37.34 -34.44
CA MET A 1 34.87 36.65 -34.44
C MET A 1 35.02 35.39 -33.59
N GLN A 2 34.59 35.45 -32.33
CA GLN A 2 34.59 34.31 -31.40
C GLN A 2 33.13 33.86 -31.22
N SER A 3 32.87 32.59 -31.51
CA SER A 3 31.55 31.98 -31.31
C SER A 3 31.27 31.77 -29.82
N PRO A 4 30.03 32.00 -29.34
CA PRO A 4 29.71 31.79 -27.93
C PRO A 4 29.64 30.30 -27.59
N ASN A 5 30.29 29.94 -26.47
CA ASN A 5 30.17 28.63 -25.84
C ASN A 5 28.73 28.41 -25.34
N ASN A 6 28.00 27.51 -25.99
CA ASN A 6 26.75 26.97 -25.45
C ASN A 6 27.08 26.01 -24.30
N ILE A 7 26.97 26.50 -23.07
CA ILE A 7 26.95 25.66 -21.87
C ILE A 7 25.56 25.03 -21.81
N HIS A 8 25.44 23.77 -22.24
CA HIS A 8 24.26 22.98 -21.94
C HIS A 8 24.23 22.69 -20.43
N PRO A 9 23.15 23.02 -19.70
CA PRO A 9 22.97 22.54 -18.35
C PRO A 9 22.82 21.02 -18.36
N PRO A 10 23.40 20.29 -17.39
CA PRO A 10 23.22 18.86 -17.30
C PRO A 10 21.73 18.54 -17.12
N ALA A 11 21.25 17.58 -17.91
CA ALA A 11 19.89 17.05 -17.81
C ALA A 11 19.60 16.70 -16.34
N ALA A 12 18.59 17.34 -15.75
CA ALA A 12 18.15 17.04 -14.40
C ALA A 12 17.77 15.56 -14.33
N SER A 13 18.56 14.80 -13.57
CA SER A 13 18.41 13.36 -13.39
C SER A 13 16.97 13.01 -12.98
N HIS A 14 16.31 12.19 -13.82
CA HIS A 14 14.98 11.62 -13.57
C HIS A 14 14.94 10.64 -12.38
N GLN A 15 16.04 10.42 -11.66
CA GLN A 15 16.12 9.47 -10.54
C GLN A 15 15.43 9.94 -9.25
N ASN A 16 14.85 11.15 -9.23
CA ASN A 16 14.44 11.81 -7.98
C ASN A 16 12.98 11.58 -7.53
N ARG A 17 12.29 10.58 -8.08
CA ARG A 17 10.85 10.32 -7.79
C ARG A 17 10.52 8.94 -7.23
N THR A 18 11.42 7.98 -7.30
CA THR A 18 11.11 6.61 -6.86
C THR A 18 11.20 6.51 -5.33
N VAL A 19 10.19 5.91 -4.72
CA VAL A 19 10.19 5.50 -3.31
C VAL A 19 10.53 4.02 -3.28
N SER A 20 11.56 3.64 -2.52
CA SER A 20 12.00 2.25 -2.41
C SER A 20 11.77 1.73 -1.01
N LEU A 21 10.85 0.78 -0.86
CA LEU A 21 10.62 0.04 0.38
C LEU A 21 11.62 -1.12 0.47
N HIS A 22 12.29 -1.25 1.61
CA HIS A 22 13.28 -2.30 1.84
C HIS A 22 13.46 -2.54 3.33
N PHE A 23 14.32 -3.49 3.68
CA PHE A 23 14.78 -3.64 5.05
C PHE A 23 16.22 -3.15 5.16
N HIS A 24 16.50 -2.35 6.17
CA HIS A 24 17.83 -1.84 6.48
C HIS A 24 18.46 -2.71 7.58
N GLU A 25 19.69 -3.16 7.33
CA GLU A 25 20.45 -3.90 8.32
C GLU A 25 21.04 -2.94 9.35
N ASN A 26 20.62 -3.09 10.61
CA ASN A 26 21.16 -2.36 11.74
C ASN A 26 21.79 -3.36 12.72
N GLY A 27 23.06 -3.70 12.47
CA GLY A 27 23.77 -4.75 13.19
C GLY A 27 23.16 -6.13 12.94
N ALA A 28 22.70 -6.80 14.00
CA ALA A 28 22.10 -8.14 13.91
C ALA A 28 20.58 -8.12 13.62
N SER A 29 19.97 -6.95 13.45
CA SER A 29 18.53 -6.80 13.23
C SER A 29 18.24 -6.16 11.87
N SER A 30 17.17 -6.61 11.23
CA SER A 30 16.65 -6.01 10.00
C SER A 30 15.41 -5.19 10.34
N VAL A 31 15.42 -3.90 10.00
CA VAL A 31 14.29 -2.98 10.28
C VAL A 31 13.68 -2.49 8.99
N PRO A 32 12.35 -2.31 8.91
CA PRO A 32 11.73 -1.70 7.74
C PRO A 32 12.31 -0.31 7.50
N ALA A 33 12.60 0.00 6.24
CA ALA A 33 13.16 1.27 5.83
C ALA A 33 12.62 1.71 4.47
N VAL A 34 12.66 3.01 4.24
CA VAL A 34 12.22 3.65 3.00
C VAL A 34 13.30 4.58 2.50
N THR A 35 13.72 4.42 1.26
CA THR A 35 14.61 5.36 0.58
C THR A 35 13.80 6.25 -0.33
N TRP A 36 13.93 7.55 -0.16
CA TRP A 36 13.28 8.53 -1.02
C TRP A 36 14.10 9.81 -1.10
N ARG A 37 14.35 10.30 -2.32
CA ARG A 37 15.19 11.48 -2.61
C ARG A 37 16.57 11.42 -1.93
N GLY A 38 17.20 10.24 -1.93
CA GLY A 38 18.52 10.02 -1.32
C GLY A 38 18.53 10.01 0.22
N ARG A 39 17.36 10.12 0.87
CA ARG A 39 17.23 10.01 2.33
C ARG A 39 16.67 8.64 2.69
N ILE A 40 17.18 8.06 3.78
CA ILE A 40 16.67 6.82 4.36
C ILE A 40 15.83 7.19 5.57
N PHE A 41 14.62 6.63 5.63
CA PHE A 41 13.70 6.74 6.75
C PHE A 41 13.56 5.35 7.38
N THR A 42 13.82 5.25 8.69
CA THR A 42 13.55 4.05 9.50
C THR A 42 12.33 4.23 10.39
N ASP A 43 11.63 5.35 10.24
CA ASP A 43 10.37 5.67 10.89
C ASP A 43 9.34 6.01 9.79
N GLY A 44 8.19 5.33 9.82
CA GLY A 44 7.16 5.51 8.81
C GLY A 44 6.37 6.81 8.95
N VAL A 45 6.26 7.38 10.16
CA VAL A 45 5.64 8.68 10.40
C VAL A 45 6.47 9.77 9.74
N ASP A 46 7.79 9.74 9.93
CA ASP A 46 8.71 10.69 9.30
C ASP A 46 8.70 10.58 7.77
N ALA A 47 8.66 9.35 7.24
CA ALA A 47 8.57 9.10 5.81
C ALA A 47 7.28 9.66 5.19
N VAL A 48 6.13 9.45 5.85
CA VAL A 48 4.83 9.97 5.40
C VAL A 48 4.76 11.49 5.56
N ALA A 49 5.31 12.07 6.63
CA ALA A 49 5.38 13.51 6.83
C ALA A 49 6.22 14.17 5.73
N ALA A 50 7.38 13.61 5.40
CA ALA A 50 8.21 14.10 4.29
C ALA A 50 7.45 14.03 2.96
N LEU A 51 6.73 12.93 2.70
CA LEU A 51 5.91 12.75 1.50
C LEU A 51 4.77 13.78 1.42
N HIS A 52 4.15 14.10 2.55
CA HIS A 52 3.07 15.07 2.64
C HIS A 52 3.51 16.45 2.11
N HIS A 53 4.73 16.87 2.43
CA HIS A 53 5.34 18.12 1.95
C HIS A 53 5.92 18.04 0.53
N SER A 54 5.78 16.91 -0.16
CA SER A 54 6.28 16.75 -1.53
C SER A 54 5.39 17.44 -2.58
N SER A 55 5.91 17.54 -3.80
CA SER A 55 5.20 18.08 -4.96
C SER A 55 4.39 17.03 -5.74
N HIS A 56 4.27 15.79 -5.24
CA HIS A 56 3.48 14.76 -5.93
C HIS A 56 1.98 15.13 -5.93
N PRO A 57 1.23 14.75 -6.99
CA PRO A 57 -0.23 14.81 -6.97
C PRO A 57 -0.82 14.03 -5.79
N LEU A 58 -1.96 14.48 -5.27
CA LEU A 58 -2.57 13.87 -4.09
C LEU A 58 -2.82 12.35 -4.26
N PRO A 59 -3.41 11.83 -5.36
CA PRO A 59 -3.60 10.39 -5.50
C PRO A 59 -2.30 9.58 -5.41
N GLU A 60 -1.23 10.09 -5.99
CA GLU A 60 0.10 9.46 -5.92
C GLU A 60 0.66 9.50 -4.49
N LYS A 61 0.49 10.63 -3.77
CA LYS A 61 0.85 10.73 -2.34
C LYS A 61 0.10 9.70 -1.50
N LEU A 62 -1.20 9.53 -1.71
CA LEU A 62 -2.00 8.57 -0.93
C LEU A 62 -1.57 7.13 -1.20
N ARG A 63 -1.28 6.79 -2.46
CA ARG A 63 -0.76 5.47 -2.82
C ARG A 63 0.59 5.18 -2.17
N ILE A 64 1.53 6.11 -2.27
CA ILE A 64 2.87 5.95 -1.66
C ILE A 64 2.74 5.90 -0.13
N ALA A 65 1.90 6.75 0.48
CA ALA A 65 1.67 6.73 1.93
C ALA A 65 1.11 5.38 2.40
N ALA A 66 0.12 4.83 1.70
CA ALA A 66 -0.45 3.52 2.02
C ALA A 66 0.60 2.40 1.94
N GLN A 67 1.47 2.44 0.93
CA GLN A 67 2.59 1.50 0.79
C GLN A 67 3.59 1.61 1.94
N ILE A 68 3.98 2.84 2.33
CA ILE A 68 4.87 3.09 3.48
C ILE A 68 4.24 2.57 4.77
N ILE A 69 2.98 2.92 5.04
CA ILE A 69 2.27 2.52 6.27
C ILE A 69 2.18 1.00 6.35
N ASN A 70 1.75 0.31 5.28
CA ASN A 70 1.70 -1.15 5.25
C ASN A 70 3.07 -1.80 5.52
N HIS A 71 4.14 -1.23 4.95
CA HIS A 71 5.50 -1.74 5.11
C HIS A 71 5.99 -1.64 6.56
N PHE A 72 5.79 -0.49 7.20
CA PHE A 72 6.26 -0.27 8.57
C PHE A 72 5.43 -0.98 9.64
N THR A 73 4.13 -1.15 9.45
CA THR A 73 3.31 -1.75 10.51
C THR A 73 3.40 -3.28 10.52
N PHE A 74 3.52 -3.93 9.36
CA PHE A 74 3.38 -5.39 9.30
C PHE A 74 4.45 -6.14 8.52
N ALA A 75 5.44 -5.42 7.94
CA ALA A 75 6.70 -6.00 7.45
C ALA A 75 6.58 -7.31 6.62
N GLY A 76 5.49 -7.49 5.85
CA GLY A 76 5.30 -8.65 4.99
C GLY A 76 4.06 -9.52 5.27
N GLU A 77 3.41 -9.41 6.43
CA GLU A 77 2.18 -10.19 6.72
C GLU A 77 1.03 -9.84 5.77
N TYR A 78 0.93 -8.56 5.43
CA TYR A 78 -0.08 -8.01 4.54
C TYR A 78 0.55 -7.53 3.23
N ARG A 79 -0.07 -7.93 2.12
CA ARG A 79 0.23 -7.44 0.78
C ARG A 79 -0.64 -6.22 0.49
N PHE A 80 -0.03 -5.07 0.25
CA PHE A 80 -0.74 -3.91 -0.29
C PHE A 80 -1.37 -4.24 -1.65
N ILE A 81 -2.64 -3.87 -1.85
CA ILE A 81 -3.33 -4.09 -3.12
C ILE A 81 -3.03 -2.90 -4.04
N GLU A 82 -2.03 -3.07 -4.91
CA GLU A 82 -1.55 -1.98 -5.78
C GLU A 82 -2.46 -1.71 -6.99
N ASN A 83 -3.06 -2.75 -7.56
CA ASN A 83 -4.00 -2.64 -8.67
C ASN A 83 -5.33 -3.28 -8.24
N PRO A 84 -6.32 -2.46 -7.80
CA PRO A 84 -7.63 -2.93 -7.34
C PRO A 84 -8.35 -3.81 -8.36
N ASP A 85 -8.34 -3.41 -9.63
CA ASP A 85 -9.09 -4.12 -10.68
C ASP A 85 -8.47 -5.48 -10.99
N ALA A 86 -7.14 -5.53 -11.12
CA ALA A 86 -6.42 -6.78 -11.30
C ALA A 86 -6.63 -7.72 -10.10
N PHE A 87 -6.58 -7.19 -8.87
CA PHE A 87 -6.83 -7.98 -7.67
C PHE A 87 -8.27 -8.51 -7.64
N LYS A 88 -9.28 -7.70 -7.94
CA LYS A 88 -10.69 -8.14 -7.98
C LYS A 88 -10.87 -9.28 -8.98
N HIS A 89 -10.32 -9.13 -10.17
CA HIS A 89 -10.39 -10.15 -11.21
C HIS A 89 -9.71 -11.47 -10.78
N GLU A 90 -8.48 -11.41 -10.25
CA GLU A 90 -7.77 -12.58 -9.72
C GLU A 90 -8.53 -13.25 -8.56
N TYR A 91 -9.02 -12.43 -7.62
CA TYR A 91 -9.76 -12.88 -6.46
C TYR A 91 -11.07 -13.58 -6.87
N GLN A 92 -11.82 -13.00 -7.81
CA GLN A 92 -13.06 -13.59 -8.33
C GLN A 92 -12.80 -14.85 -9.15
N ALA A 93 -11.73 -14.89 -9.96
CA ALA A 93 -11.37 -16.10 -10.70
C ALA A 93 -10.96 -17.24 -9.75
N THR A 94 -10.37 -16.92 -8.60
CA THR A 94 -9.93 -17.91 -7.62
C THR A 94 -11.05 -18.32 -6.66
N TYR A 95 -11.87 -17.39 -6.20
CA TYR A 95 -12.82 -17.58 -5.10
C TYR A 95 -14.28 -17.31 -5.47
N GLY A 96 -14.56 -17.10 -6.76
CA GLY A 96 -15.89 -16.82 -7.26
C GLY A 96 -16.87 -17.98 -7.08
N PRO A 97 -18.18 -17.70 -7.17
CA PRO A 97 -19.26 -18.65 -6.88
C PRO A 97 -19.22 -19.93 -7.72
N ASP A 98 -18.64 -19.87 -8.92
CA ASP A 98 -18.61 -20.98 -9.87
C ASP A 98 -17.67 -22.14 -9.45
N ASP A 99 -16.72 -21.90 -8.53
CA ASP A 99 -15.72 -22.89 -8.11
C ASP A 99 -15.77 -23.21 -6.59
N LEU A 100 -16.84 -22.78 -5.93
CA LEU A 100 -16.94 -22.78 -4.46
C LEU A 100 -16.91 -24.18 -3.83
N ARG A 101 -17.35 -25.22 -4.55
CA ARG A 101 -17.46 -26.59 -4.01
C ARG A 101 -16.12 -27.32 -3.89
N LEU A 102 -15.11 -26.94 -4.68
CA LEU A 102 -13.81 -27.63 -4.71
C LEU A 102 -12.78 -27.02 -3.75
N GLN A 103 -12.95 -25.75 -3.34
CA GLN A 103 -11.94 -25.01 -2.56
C GLN A 103 -12.26 -24.84 -1.06
N LEU A 104 -13.46 -25.21 -0.61
CA LEU A 104 -13.88 -25.08 0.79
C LEU A 104 -13.36 -26.19 1.72
N ALA A 105 -12.77 -27.25 1.19
CA ALA A 105 -12.16 -28.32 1.99
C ALA A 105 -10.85 -27.81 2.63
N GLY A 106 -10.96 -27.11 3.77
CA GLY A 106 -9.84 -26.65 4.58
C GLY A 106 -9.74 -25.14 4.81
N ARG A 107 -10.70 -24.34 4.32
CA ARG A 107 -10.70 -22.88 4.53
C ARG A 107 -11.63 -22.47 5.67
N VAL A 108 -11.18 -21.52 6.47
CA VAL A 108 -11.92 -21.00 7.65
C VAL A 108 -13.00 -19.99 7.24
N PHE A 109 -12.88 -19.34 6.07
CA PHE A 109 -13.76 -18.25 5.64
C PHE A 109 -14.31 -18.48 4.22
N GLY A 110 -15.55 -18.04 3.98
CA GLY A 110 -16.18 -17.98 2.66
C GLY A 110 -15.64 -16.82 1.80
N PRO A 111 -16.12 -16.66 0.56
CA PRO A 111 -15.67 -15.58 -0.32
C PRO A 111 -16.05 -14.20 0.22
N PHE A 112 -15.17 -13.23 0.03
CA PHE A 112 -15.37 -11.85 0.46
C PHE A 112 -15.92 -10.98 -0.68
N ASP A 113 -16.77 -10.01 -0.33
CA ASP A 113 -17.21 -8.96 -1.23
C ASP A 113 -16.06 -7.95 -1.43
N VAL A 114 -15.38 -8.08 -2.55
CA VAL A 114 -14.26 -7.23 -2.95
C VAL A 114 -14.69 -5.99 -3.74
N SER A 115 -16.00 -5.73 -3.89
CA SER A 115 -16.50 -4.60 -4.69
C SER A 115 -16.00 -3.25 -4.19
N GLU A 116 -15.84 -3.10 -2.87
CA GLU A 116 -15.37 -1.85 -2.25
C GLU A 116 -13.89 -1.55 -2.42
N ILE A 117 -13.05 -2.54 -2.82
CA ILE A 117 -11.61 -2.33 -3.00
C ILE A 117 -11.38 -1.30 -4.10
N GLY A 118 -10.54 -0.30 -3.84
CA GLY A 118 -10.28 0.76 -4.81
C GLY A 118 -8.91 1.40 -4.64
N ASP A 119 -8.69 2.51 -5.32
CA ASP A 119 -7.48 3.31 -5.11
C ASP A 119 -7.48 3.93 -3.71
N PRO A 120 -6.31 4.05 -3.06
CA PRO A 120 -6.19 4.73 -1.78
C PRO A 120 -6.79 6.14 -1.81
N GLN A 121 -7.63 6.45 -0.82
CA GLN A 121 -8.45 7.67 -0.83
C GLN A 121 -8.51 8.30 0.56
N LEU A 122 -8.78 9.61 0.61
CA LEU A 122 -9.05 10.32 1.85
C LEU A 122 -10.56 10.39 2.12
N ARG A 123 -10.97 9.98 3.32
CA ARG A 123 -12.34 10.13 3.83
C ARG A 123 -12.30 10.60 5.27
N ASN A 124 -12.93 11.72 5.55
CA ASN A 124 -13.06 12.28 6.92
C ASN A 124 -11.72 12.38 7.67
N GLY A 125 -10.68 12.90 7.02
CA GLY A 125 -9.35 13.05 7.61
C GLY A 125 -8.57 11.74 7.78
N ARG A 126 -9.04 10.64 7.17
CA ARG A 126 -8.39 9.33 7.23
C ARG A 126 -8.02 8.84 5.84
N LEU A 127 -6.83 8.27 5.72
CA LEU A 127 -6.42 7.51 4.55
C LEU A 127 -7.04 6.12 4.64
N ILE A 128 -7.82 5.77 3.62
CA ILE A 128 -8.42 4.46 3.43
C ILE A 128 -7.67 3.74 2.30
N PHE A 129 -7.21 2.53 2.57
CA PHE A 129 -6.58 1.67 1.57
C PHE A 129 -6.87 0.20 1.88
N TRP A 130 -6.48 -0.71 0.99
CA TRP A 130 -6.80 -2.12 1.12
C TRP A 130 -5.53 -2.97 1.07
N VAL A 131 -5.57 -4.03 1.86
CA VAL A 131 -4.48 -5.00 1.96
C VAL A 131 -5.05 -6.41 1.93
N TYR A 132 -4.19 -7.36 1.62
CA TYR A 132 -4.52 -8.78 1.56
C TYR A 132 -3.60 -9.55 2.50
N ALA A 133 -4.17 -10.20 3.52
CA ALA A 133 -3.42 -11.01 4.45
C ALA A 133 -2.91 -12.27 3.75
N ARG A 134 -1.58 -12.45 3.69
CA ARG A 134 -0.98 -13.53 2.88
C ARG A 134 -1.31 -14.93 3.38
N TYR A 135 -1.44 -15.10 4.70
CA TYR A 135 -1.65 -16.42 5.32
C TYR A 135 -3.12 -16.80 5.42
N THR A 136 -3.98 -15.86 5.81
CA THR A 136 -5.41 -16.12 6.00
C THR A 136 -6.22 -15.93 4.72
N LEU A 137 -5.62 -15.31 3.69
CA LEU A 137 -6.27 -15.04 2.41
C LEU A 137 -7.51 -14.13 2.57
N VAL A 138 -7.49 -13.27 3.58
CA VAL A 138 -8.57 -12.32 3.90
C VAL A 138 -8.18 -10.93 3.40
N PRO A 139 -9.04 -10.28 2.59
CA PRO A 139 -8.88 -8.86 2.28
C PRO A 139 -9.37 -7.98 3.45
N PHE A 140 -8.63 -6.90 3.70
CA PHE A 140 -8.94 -5.93 4.74
C PHE A 140 -9.00 -4.51 4.17
N ARG A 141 -9.94 -3.73 4.69
CA ARG A 141 -9.92 -2.27 4.63
C ARG A 141 -9.09 -1.75 5.80
N VAL A 142 -8.14 -0.87 5.49
CA VAL A 142 -7.30 -0.19 6.47
C VAL A 142 -7.70 1.27 6.52
N SER A 143 -7.87 1.79 7.73
CA SER A 143 -8.19 3.19 7.98
C SER A 143 -7.20 3.79 8.97
N VAL A 144 -6.55 4.87 8.59
CA VAL A 144 -5.51 5.54 9.39
C VAL A 144 -5.65 7.06 9.32
N PRO A 145 -5.37 7.82 10.39
CA PRO A 145 -5.32 9.29 10.30
C PRO A 145 -4.36 9.76 9.21
N TYR A 146 -4.74 10.84 8.52
CA TYR A 146 -3.88 11.48 7.52
C TYR A 146 -3.98 13.01 7.61
N PRO A 147 -2.85 13.73 7.82
CA PRO A 147 -1.48 13.23 7.90
C PRO A 147 -1.24 12.33 9.13
N LEU A 148 -0.29 11.43 8.98
CA LEU A 148 0.04 10.43 9.99
C LEU A 148 0.81 11.08 11.15
N THR A 149 0.41 10.82 12.38
CA THR A 149 1.10 11.27 13.60
C THR A 149 1.63 10.12 14.46
N SER A 150 1.04 8.92 14.31
CA SER A 150 1.40 7.70 15.02
C SER A 150 1.01 6.50 14.16
N LEU A 151 1.84 5.46 14.11
CA LEU A 151 1.56 4.22 13.36
C LEU A 151 0.73 3.19 14.16
N LEU A 152 0.68 3.32 15.49
CA LEU A 152 0.15 2.26 16.37
C LEU A 152 -1.16 2.62 17.07
N GLU A 153 -1.45 3.91 17.27
CA GLU A 153 -2.52 4.32 18.18
C GLU A 153 -3.91 4.41 17.51
N GLU A 154 -3.97 4.51 16.17
CA GLU A 154 -5.23 4.81 15.47
C GLU A 154 -5.43 4.05 14.16
N LEU A 155 -4.64 3.00 13.92
CA LEU A 155 -4.75 2.17 12.74
C LEU A 155 -5.86 1.13 12.94
N SER A 156 -6.85 1.12 12.04
CA SER A 156 -7.98 0.17 12.10
C SER A 156 -7.95 -0.77 10.89
N TYR A 157 -8.13 -2.06 11.17
CA TYR A 157 -8.28 -3.12 10.18
C TYR A 157 -9.68 -3.71 10.28
N GLU A 158 -10.38 -3.71 9.15
CA GLU A 158 -11.71 -4.30 9.06
C GLU A 158 -11.71 -5.30 7.91
N SER A 159 -12.02 -6.56 8.20
CA SER A 159 -12.23 -7.56 7.16
C SER A 159 -13.40 -7.13 6.28
N LEU A 160 -13.29 -7.36 4.98
CA LEU A 160 -14.41 -7.08 4.08
C LEU A 160 -15.63 -7.94 4.46
N PRO A 161 -16.86 -7.53 4.10
CA PRO A 161 -18.02 -8.38 4.31
C PRO A 161 -17.90 -9.67 3.48
N GLN A 162 -18.37 -10.79 4.02
CA GLN A 162 -18.46 -12.03 3.25
C GLN A 162 -19.68 -11.98 2.33
N LEU A 163 -19.55 -12.54 1.12
CA LEU A 163 -20.69 -12.74 0.23
C LEU A 163 -21.63 -13.75 0.88
N ARG A 164 -22.91 -13.40 0.97
CA ARG A 164 -23.93 -14.35 1.39
C ARG A 164 -24.14 -15.34 0.26
N LEU A 165 -23.83 -16.61 0.55
CA LEU A 165 -24.28 -17.72 -0.26
C LEU A 165 -25.70 -17.99 0.16
N ASP A 166 -26.65 -17.30 -0.47
CA ASP A 166 -28.04 -17.67 -0.30
C ASP A 166 -28.18 -19.12 -0.79
N ALA A 167 -28.65 -20.01 0.10
CA ALA A 167 -28.86 -21.41 -0.21
C ALA A 167 -30.03 -21.52 -1.19
N SER A 168 -29.71 -21.46 -2.49
CA SER A 168 -30.62 -21.79 -3.59
C SER A 168 -30.85 -23.30 -3.67
#